data_AF-A0A3M6JXQ5-F1
#
_entry.id   AF-A0A3M6JXQ5-F1
#
_cell.length_a   1.000
_cell.length_b   1.000
_cell.length_c   1.000
_cell.angle_alpha   90.00
_cell.angle_beta   90.00
_cell.angle_gamma   90.00
#
_symmetry.space_group_name_H-M   'P 1'
#
loop_
_entity.id
_entity.type
_entity.pdbx_description
1 polymer ?
#
loop_
_entity_poly.entity_id
_entity_poly.type
_entity_poly.pdbx_seq_one_letter_code
_entity_poly.pdbx_strand_id
1 'polypeptide(L)' 'MKCNYCDEIFNDDDSVMSHFYHLGKNHYDVLTDEDRIIYDIRKKMIESKSKYESQKQTDGDSDLIFNSRNSEV' A
#
# COMPACT_ATOMS: atom_id res chain seq x y z
N MET A 1 -10.86 14.80 4.30
CA MET A 1 -11.05 14.70 2.83
C MET A 1 -12.48 14.30 2.51
N LYS A 2 -13.09 14.87 1.47
CA LYS A 2 -14.43 14.46 1.00
C LYS A 2 -14.28 13.56 -0.24
N CYS A 3 -15.09 12.51 -0.34
CA CYS A 3 -15.16 11.68 -1.55
C CYS A 3 -15.77 12.47 -2.72
N ASN A 4 -15.25 12.27 -3.93
CA ASN A 4 -15.79 12.91 -5.13
C ASN A 4 -17.03 12.19 -5.69
N TYR A 5 -17.26 10.94 -5.28
CA TYR A 5 -18.31 10.08 -5.81
C TYR A 5 -19.49 9.90 -4.84
N CYS A 6 -19.34 10.34 -3.59
CA CYS A 6 -20.39 10.31 -2.58
C CYS A 6 -20.18 11.40 -1.51
N ASP A 7 -21.10 11.54 -0.58
CA ASP A 7 -21.04 12.53 0.50
C ASP A 7 -20.22 12.09 1.73
N GLU A 8 -19.44 11.01 1.62
CA GLU A 8 -18.60 10.53 2.71
C GLU A 8 -17.41 11.48 2.96
N ILE A 9 -17.18 11.79 4.24
CA ILE A 9 -16.15 12.71 4.71
C ILE A 9 -15.23 11.97 5.68
N PHE A 10 -13.94 11.93 5.36
CA PHE A 10 -12.88 11.34 6.15
C PHE A 10 -12.20 12.44 6.97
N ASN A 11 -12.35 12.43 8.30
CA ASN A 11 -11.76 13.42 9.21
C ASN A 11 -10.62 12.85 10.07
N ASP A 12 -10.16 11.65 9.71
CA ASP A 12 -9.21 10.87 10.48
C ASP A 12 -7.77 11.30 10.14
N ASP A 13 -6.82 11.03 11.04
CA ASP A 13 -5.39 11.28 10.80
C ASP A 13 -4.90 10.54 9.53
N ASP A 14 -5.43 9.33 9.30
CA ASP A 14 -5.17 8.53 8.10
C ASP A 14 -6.24 8.71 7.00
N SER A 15 -6.87 9.90 6.94
CA SER A 15 -7.95 10.20 5.99
C SER A 15 -7.62 9.91 4.52
N VAL A 16 -6.34 9.96 4.12
CA VAL A 16 -5.89 9.57 2.78
C VAL A 16 -6.04 8.07 2.54
N MET A 17 -5.63 7.27 3.51
CA MET A 17 -5.69 5.82 3.43
C MET A 17 -7.15 5.34 3.53
N SER A 18 -7.92 5.91 4.46
CA SER A 18 -9.36 5.64 4.58
C SER A 18 -10.11 5.97 3.27
N HIS A 19 -9.83 7.13 2.67
CA HIS A 19 -10.40 7.51 1.38
C HIS A 19 -10.01 6.55 0.26
N PHE A 20 -8.74 6.10 0.22
CA PHE A 20 -8.29 5.13 -0.77
C PHE A 20 -9.03 3.79 -0.66
N TYR A 21 -9.18 3.23 0.55
CA TYR A 21 -9.93 1.99 0.72
C TYR A 21 -11.41 2.15 0.41
N HIS A 22 -12.00 3.27 0.79
CA HIS A 22 -13.37 3.61 0.44
C HIS A 22 -13.58 3.64 -1.08
N LEU A 23 -12.70 4.30 -1.84
CA LEU A 23 -12.77 4.32 -3.31
C LEU A 23 -12.76 2.91 -3.90
N GLY A 24 -11.86 2.05 -3.43
CA GLY A 24 -11.77 0.67 -3.91
C GLY A 24 -12.99 -0.19 -3.59
N LYS A 25 -13.57 0.00 -2.40
CA LYS A 25 -14.69 -0.82 -1.93
C LYS A 25 -16.03 -0.38 -2.55
N ASN A 26 -16.21 0.92 -2.72
CA ASN A 26 -17.52 1.50 -3.03
C ASN A 26 -17.61 2.09 -4.44
N HIS A 27 -16.48 2.48 -5.04
CA HIS A 27 -16.47 3.29 -6.26
C HIS A 27 -15.55 2.76 -7.37
N TYR A 28 -14.88 1.61 -7.18
CA TYR A 28 -13.93 1.07 -8.16
C TYR A 28 -14.52 0.88 -9.57
N ASP A 29 -15.78 0.45 -9.64
CA ASP A 29 -16.46 0.20 -10.91
C ASP A 29 -16.83 1.48 -11.67
N VAL A 30 -16.95 2.61 -10.96
CA VAL A 30 -17.28 3.92 -11.53
C VAL A 30 -16.05 4.81 -11.75
N LEU A 31 -14.87 4.35 -11.36
CA LEU A 31 -13.61 5.02 -11.69
C LEU A 31 -13.41 5.05 -13.21
N THR A 32 -12.80 6.13 -13.69
CA THR A 32 -12.28 6.19 -15.05
C THR A 32 -11.18 5.14 -15.24
N ASP A 33 -10.91 4.74 -16.48
CA ASP A 33 -9.86 3.75 -16.76
C ASP A 33 -8.48 4.22 -16.25
N GLU A 34 -8.18 5.51 -16.37
CA GLU A 34 -6.95 6.12 -15.85
C GLU A 34 -6.89 6.05 -14.31
N ASP A 35 -7.96 6.44 -13.63
CA ASP A 35 -8.04 6.40 -12.16
C ASP A 35 -7.95 4.96 -11.64
N ARG A 36 -8.57 4.01 -12.36
CA ARG A 36 -8.51 2.57 -12.02
C ARG A 36 -7.08 2.05 -12.11
N ILE A 37 -6.34 2.40 -13.17
CA ILE A 37 -4.93 2.02 -13.32
C ILE A 37 -4.09 2.60 -12.17
N ILE A 38 -4.28 3.88 -11.85
CA ILE A 38 -3.56 4.53 -10.75
C ILE A 38 -3.91 3.85 -9.41
N TYR A 39 -5.17 3.52 -9.19
CA TYR A 39 -5.63 2.81 -8.01
C TYR A 39 -4.93 1.44 -7.88
N ASP A 40 -4.92 0.65 -8.93
CA ASP A 40 -4.32 -0.68 -8.93
C ASP A 40 -2.80 -0.64 -8.69
N ILE A 41 -2.10 0.36 -9.25
CA ILE A 41 -0.68 0.58 -8.99
C ILE A 41 -0.45 0.87 -7.50
N ARG A 42 -1.22 1.80 -6.92
CA ARG A 42 -1.10 2.14 -5.49
C ARG A 42 -1.41 0.94 -4.60
N LYS A 43 -2.45 0.16 -4.92
CA LYS A 43 -2.79 -1.06 -4.20
C LYS A 43 -1.62 -2.04 -4.16
N LYS A 44 -1.02 -2.32 -5.33
CA LYS A 44 0.16 -3.19 -5.44
C LYS A 44 1.36 -2.65 -4.66
N MET A 45 1.59 -1.35 -4.64
CA MET A 45 2.66 -0.73 -3.85
C MET A 45 2.45 -0.93 -2.35
N ILE A 46 1.22 -0.74 -1.86
CA ILE A 46 0.88 -0.95 -0.44
C ILE A 46 1.08 -2.41 -0.06
N GLU A 47 0.59 -3.35 -0.86
CA GLU A 47 0.76 -4.80 -0.65
C GLU A 47 2.24 -5.19 -0.65
N SER A 48 3.02 -4.68 -1.61
CA SER A 48 4.46 -4.91 -1.68
C SER A 48 5.19 -4.38 -0.45
N LYS A 49 4.83 -3.19 0.02
CA LYS A 49 5.41 -2.61 1.24
C LYS A 49 5.06 -3.46 2.45
N SER A 50 3.80 -3.85 2.62
CA SER A 50 3.39 -4.71 3.74
C SER A 50 4.12 -6.04 3.72
N LYS A 51 4.29 -6.65 2.55
CA LYS A 51 5.05 -7.89 2.38
C LYS A 51 6.52 -7.71 2.76
N TYR A 52 7.15 -6.63 2.31
CA TYR A 52 8.53 -6.30 2.66
C TYR A 52 8.72 -6.16 4.17
N GLU A 53 7.86 -5.40 4.84
CA GLU A 53 7.92 -5.23 6.30
C GLU A 53 7.74 -6.56 7.05
N SER A 54 6.85 -7.44 6.57
CA SER A 54 6.70 -8.79 7.14
C SER A 54 7.94 -9.66 6.91
N GLN A 55 8.57 -9.60 5.73
CA GLN A 55 9.81 -10.34 5.43
C GLN A 55 11.00 -9.82 6.23
N LYS A 56 11.11 -8.51 6.40
CA LYS A 56 12.15 -7.87 7.23
C LYS A 56 12.12 -8.37 8.68
N GLN A 57 10.93 -8.65 9.23
CA GLN A 57 10.82 -9.23 10.57
C GLN A 57 11.35 -10.67 10.65
N THR A 58 11.26 -11.45 9.58
CA THR A 58 11.74 -12.86 9.56
C THR A 58 13.21 -12.96 9.19
N ASP A 59 13.66 -12.20 8.19
CA ASP A 59 14.97 -12.36 7.56
C ASP A 59 15.99 -11.36 8.11
N GLY A 60 15.54 -10.41 8.92
CA GLY A 60 16.32 -9.25 9.35
C GLY A 60 16.37 -8.16 8.28
N ASP A 61 16.70 -6.93 8.69
CA ASP A 61 16.84 -5.80 7.78
C ASP A 61 18.01 -6.06 6.82
N SER A 62 17.68 -6.44 5.58
CA SER A 62 18.63 -7.12 4.71
C SER A 62 19.69 -6.21 4.10
N ASP A 63 19.71 -4.92 4.48
CA ASP A 63 20.75 -3.97 4.10
C ASP A 63 22.15 -4.42 4.57
N LEU A 64 22.22 -5.34 5.55
CA LEU A 64 23.46 -5.90 6.12
C LEU A 64 23.65 -7.41 5.95
N ILE A 65 22.88 -8.12 5.10
CA ILE A 65 23.23 -9.52 4.74
C ILE A 65 24.39 -9.52 3.72
N PHE A 66 25.42 -8.71 3.97
CA PHE A 66 26.75 -8.91 3.45
C PHE A 66 27.45 -9.92 4.36
N ASN A 67 27.76 -11.10 3.83
CA ASN A 67 28.76 -12.05 4.35
C ASN A 67 28.42 -13.01 5.50
N SER A 68 27.16 -13.27 5.87
CA SER A 68 26.90 -14.36 6.83
C SER A 68 27.22 -15.77 6.29
N ARG A 69 27.31 -15.94 4.95
CA ARG A 69 27.73 -17.19 4.30
C ARG A 69 29.24 -17.31 4.01
N ASN A 70 30.02 -16.26 4.26
CA ASN A 70 31.48 -16.25 4.02
C ASN A 70 32.32 -16.27 5.31
N SER A 71 31.70 -16.46 6.49
CA SER A 71 32.43 -16.54 7.78
C SER A 71 32.98 -17.95 8.09
N GLU A 72 32.88 -18.89 7.15
CA GLU A 72 33.56 -20.19 7.20
C GLU A 72 34.73 -20.19 6.19
N VAL A 73 35.76 -19.39 6.44
CA VAL A 73 37.10 -19.53 5.84
C VAL A 73 38.14 -19.33 6.93
#